data_AF-A0A7K7BYS3-F1
#
_entry.id   AF-A0A7K7BYS3-F1
#
_cell.length_a   1.000
_cell.length_b   1.000
_cell.length_c   1.000
_cell.angle_alpha   90.00
_cell.angle_beta   90.00
_cell.angle_gamma   90.00
#
_symmetry.space_group_name_H-M   'P 1'
#
loop_
_entity.id
_entity.type
_entity.pdbx_description
1 polymer ?
#
loop_
_entity_poly.entity_id
_entity_poly.type
_entity_poly.pdbx_seq_one_letter_code
_entity_poly.pdbx_strand_id
1 'polypeptide(L)'
;MSGSAEDERLRVQQLRALRRRWLRDQELSPREPVLPPRQLGTVAAFWERFLQPGGLWRQQVHKAYQTGSFVMLRVLLPAWAISYFLKCHL
;
A
#
# COMPACT_ATOMS: atom_id res chain seq x y z
N MET A 1 -39.66 -7.24 48.38
CA MET A 1 -38.42 -6.73 47.75
C MET A 1 -38.01 -7.64 46.58
N SER A 2 -38.91 -7.89 45.61
CA SER A 2 -38.68 -8.78 44.45
C SER A 2 -38.48 -8.00 43.13
N GLY A 3 -38.72 -6.68 43.12
CA GLY A 3 -38.58 -5.85 41.92
C GLY A 3 -37.15 -5.72 41.42
N SER A 4 -36.16 -5.70 42.31
CA SER A 4 -34.75 -5.50 41.92
C SER A 4 -34.17 -6.64 41.08
N ALA A 5 -34.60 -7.88 41.31
CA ALA A 5 -34.07 -9.05 40.59
C ALA A 5 -34.68 -9.21 39.18
N GLU A 6 -35.97 -8.92 39.01
CA GLU A 6 -36.62 -8.93 37.70
C GLU A 6 -36.14 -7.76 36.82
N ASP A 7 -35.97 -6.57 37.39
CA ASP A 7 -35.40 -5.41 36.69
C ASP A 7 -33.95 -5.65 36.24
N GLU A 8 -33.16 -6.33 37.07
CA GLU A 8 -31.77 -6.69 36.74
C GLU A 8 -31.71 -7.71 35.60
N ARG A 9 -32.61 -8.70 35.59
CA ARG A 9 -32.76 -9.65 34.48
C ARG A 9 -33.15 -8.93 33.18
N LEU A 10 -34.10 -8.00 33.25
CA LEU A 10 -34.57 -7.23 32.11
C LEU A 10 -33.43 -6.34 31.55
N ARG A 11 -32.67 -5.69 32.43
CA ARG A 11 -31.48 -4.90 32.06
C ARG A 11 -30.42 -5.75 31.36
N VAL A 12 -30.14 -6.94 31.87
CA VAL A 12 -29.16 -7.84 31.26
C VAL A 12 -29.62 -8.33 29.88
N GLN A 13 -30.91 -8.61 29.70
CA GLN A 13 -31.47 -8.96 28.39
C GLN A 13 -31.33 -7.82 27.39
N GLN A 14 -31.62 -6.58 27.79
CA GLN A 14 -31.43 -5.40 26.96
C GLN A 14 -29.97 -5.21 26.55
N LEU A 15 -29.03 -5.34 27.50
CA LEU A 15 -27.60 -5.25 27.21
C LEU A 15 -27.13 -6.33 26.22
N ARG A 16 -27.63 -7.57 26.34
CA ARG A 16 -27.33 -8.63 25.37
C ARG A 16 -27.88 -8.34 23.97
N ALA A 17 -29.05 -7.72 23.87
CA ALA A 17 -29.62 -7.33 22.59
C ALA A 17 -28.76 -6.25 21.90
N LEU A 18 -28.36 -5.21 22.66
CA LEU A 18 -27.47 -4.15 22.17
C LEU A 18 -26.10 -4.70 21.78
N ARG A 19 -25.52 -5.59 22.59
CA ARG A 19 -24.23 -6.23 22.30
C ARG A 19 -24.26 -7.03 21.00
N ARG A 20 -25.33 -7.79 20.74
CA ARG A 20 -25.49 -8.57 19.49
C ARG A 20 -25.69 -7.70 18.25
N ARG A 21 -26.26 -6.50 18.41
CA ARG A 21 -26.38 -5.53 17.32
C ARG A 21 -25.03 -4.88 17.05
N TRP A 22 -24.35 -4.44 18.10
CA TRP A 22 -23.00 -3.88 18.01
C TRP A 22 -22.00 -4.85 17.37
N LEU A 23 -22.02 -6.13 17.73
CA LEU A 23 -21.15 -7.14 17.13
C LEU A 23 -21.42 -7.36 15.64
N ARG A 24 -22.69 -7.29 15.21
CA ARG A 24 -23.05 -7.34 13.78
C ARG A 24 -22.61 -6.09 13.04
N ASP A 25 -22.70 -4.92 13.66
CA ASP A 25 -22.23 -3.66 13.06
C ASP A 25 -20.69 -3.60 12.94
N GLN A 26 -19.98 -4.44 13.70
CA GLN A 26 -18.52 -4.63 13.61
C GLN A 26 -18.09 -5.67 12.57
N GLU A 27 -19.02 -6.46 12.01
CA GLU A 27 -18.72 -7.28 10.84
C GLU A 27 -18.47 -6.33 9.68
N LEU A 28 -17.17 -6.03 9.45
CA LEU A 28 -16.73 -5.09 8.43
C LEU A 28 -17.41 -5.42 7.10
N SER A 29 -18.10 -4.44 6.54
CA SER A 29 -18.57 -4.51 5.16
C SER A 29 -17.36 -4.78 4.25
N PRO A 30 -17.48 -5.61 3.20
CA PRO A 30 -16.39 -5.91 2.26
C PRO A 30 -15.78 -4.67 1.58
N ARG A 31 -16.43 -3.50 1.75
CA ARG A 31 -15.95 -2.21 1.25
C ARG A 31 -14.92 -1.65 2.22
N GLU A 32 -13.71 -2.17 2.11
CA GLU A 32 -12.55 -1.49 2.65
C GLU A 32 -12.46 -0.07 2.07
N PRO A 33 -12.02 0.93 2.85
CA PRO A 33 -11.64 2.22 2.30
C PRO A 33 -10.44 1.99 1.39
N VAL A 34 -10.72 1.82 0.10
CA VAL A 34 -9.68 1.68 -0.91
C VAL A 34 -8.94 3.00 -0.96
N LEU A 35 -7.65 2.98 -0.62
CA LEU A 35 -6.78 4.12 -0.86
C LEU A 35 -6.92 4.53 -2.33
N PRO A 36 -7.01 5.83 -2.64
CA PRO A 36 -7.10 6.26 -4.02
C PRO A 36 -5.97 5.62 -4.83
N PRO A 37 -6.24 5.18 -6.07
CA PRO A 37 -5.22 4.53 -6.89
C PRO A 37 -4.00 5.44 -6.96
N ARG A 38 -2.82 4.86 -6.71
CA ARG A 38 -1.57 5.60 -6.66
C ARG A 38 -1.41 6.37 -7.97
N GLN A 39 -1.28 7.69 -7.89
CA GLN A 39 -1.00 8.50 -9.09
C GLN A 39 0.41 8.17 -9.58
N LEU A 40 0.48 7.36 -10.63
CA LEU A 40 1.72 7.07 -11.33
C LEU A 40 2.08 8.30 -12.18
N GLY A 41 3.33 8.75 -12.10
CA GLY A 41 3.83 9.80 -13.00
C GLY A 41 3.79 9.34 -14.46
N THR A 42 3.86 10.27 -15.42
CA THR A 42 3.70 10.00 -16.86
C THR A 42 4.56 8.85 -17.38
N VAL A 43 5.83 8.78 -16.94
CA VAL A 43 6.76 7.71 -17.32
C VAL A 43 6.37 6.37 -16.70
N ALA A 44 5.94 6.36 -15.44
CA ALA A 44 5.51 5.14 -14.76
C ALA A 44 4.19 4.60 -15.36
N ALA A 45 3.25 5.48 -15.68
CA ALA A 45 2.00 5.13 -16.36
C ALA A 45 2.26 4.59 -17.78
N PHE A 46 3.24 5.13 -18.50
CA PHE A 46 3.67 4.58 -19.78
C PHE A 46 4.18 3.13 -19.63
N TRP A 47 5.08 2.88 -18.68
CA TRP A 47 5.62 1.54 -18.47
C TRP A 47 4.55 0.53 -18.06
N GLU A 48 3.61 0.92 -17.19
CA GLU A 48 2.48 0.08 -16.81
C GLU A 48 1.63 -0.33 -18.03
N ARG A 49 1.26 0.63 -18.88
CA ARG A 49 0.51 0.37 -20.12
C ARG A 49 1.31 -0.45 -21.13
N PHE A 50 2.62 -0.22 -21.24
CA PHE A 50 3.49 -0.97 -22.13
C PHE A 50 3.59 -2.44 -21.73
N LEU A 51 3.57 -2.73 -20.42
CA LEU A 51 3.66 -4.06 -19.83
C LEU A 51 2.32 -4.81 -19.74
N GLN A 52 1.17 -4.11 -19.75
CA GLN A 52 -0.17 -4.70 -19.67
C GLN A 52 -0.48 -5.81 -20.69
N PRO A 53 -0.02 -5.75 -21.95
CA PRO A 53 0.04 -6.94 -22.78
C PRO A 53 1.29 -7.74 -22.37
N GLY A 54 1.12 -8.66 -21.41
CA GLY A 54 2.16 -9.40 -20.68
C GLY A 54 3.06 -10.31 -21.53
N GLY A 55 3.84 -9.73 -22.43
CA GLY A 55 4.82 -10.43 -23.26
C GLY A 55 6.20 -10.50 -22.60
N LEU A 56 6.83 -11.68 -22.64
CA LEU A 56 8.16 -11.93 -22.07
C LEU A 56 9.22 -10.95 -22.59
N TRP A 57 9.18 -10.57 -23.86
CA TRP A 57 10.13 -9.62 -24.44
C TRP A 57 10.01 -8.21 -23.81
N ARG A 58 8.77 -7.75 -23.54
CA ARG A 58 8.52 -6.43 -22.96
C ARG A 58 9.03 -6.35 -21.52
N GLN A 59 8.87 -7.45 -20.79
CA GLN A 59 9.42 -7.58 -19.43
C GLN A 59 10.95 -7.57 -19.45
N GLN A 60 11.59 -8.25 -20.40
CA GLN A 60 13.05 -8.23 -20.55
C GLN A 60 13.58 -6.82 -20.86
N VAL A 61 12.93 -6.09 -21.77
CA VAL A 61 13.32 -4.70 -22.09
C VAL A 61 13.14 -3.79 -20.87
N HIS A 62 12.02 -3.91 -20.16
CA HIS A 62 11.79 -3.14 -18.94
C HIS A 62 12.84 -3.45 -17.86
N LYS A 63 13.22 -4.73 -17.70
CA LYS A 63 14.28 -5.14 -16.77
C LYS A 63 15.63 -4.55 -17.17
N ALA A 64 16.00 -4.60 -18.45
CA ALA A 64 17.23 -3.99 -18.96
C ALA A 64 17.27 -2.48 -18.72
N TYR A 65 16.16 -1.78 -18.95
CA TYR A 65 16.02 -0.35 -18.66
C TYR A 65 16.20 -0.04 -17.16
N GLN A 66 15.56 -0.83 -16.28
CA GLN A 66 15.70 -0.67 -14.84
C GLN A 66 17.12 -0.93 -14.35
N THR A 67 17.77 -1.98 -14.86
CA THR A 67 19.17 -2.27 -14.51
C THR A 67 20.10 -1.16 -15.01
N GLY A 68 19.89 -0.67 -16.24
CA GLY A 68 20.68 0.43 -16.80
C GLY A 68 20.54 1.72 -15.99
N SER A 69 19.32 2.10 -15.62
CA SER A 69 19.08 3.30 -14.80
C SER A 69 19.69 3.18 -13.41
N PHE A 70 19.65 1.98 -12.80
CA PHE A 70 20.31 1.71 -11.53
C PHE A 70 21.83 1.90 -11.63
N VAL A 71 22.48 1.30 -12.63
CA VAL A 71 23.93 1.41 -12.82
C VAL A 71 24.32 2.87 -13.07
N MET A 72 23.57 3.58 -13.90
CA MET A 72 23.84 4.99 -14.19
C MET A 72 23.75 5.86 -12.93
N LEU A 73 22.64 5.76 -12.19
CA LEU A 73 22.35 6.62 -11.05
C LEU A 73 23.13 6.26 -9.78
N ARG A 74 23.36 4.97 -9.53
CA ARG A 74 23.97 4.50 -8.28
C ARG A 74 25.43 4.12 -8.40
N VAL A 75 25.96 3.92 -9.60
CA VAL A 75 27.36 3.55 -9.79
C VAL A 75 28.09 4.65 -10.55
N LEU A 76 27.66 4.96 -11.77
CA LEU A 76 28.39 5.89 -12.63
C LEU A 76 28.43 7.31 -12.07
N LEU A 77 27.26 7.87 -11.69
CA LEU A 77 27.16 9.23 -11.17
C LEU A 77 27.99 9.43 -9.88
N PRO A 78 27.87 8.55 -8.86
CA PRO A 78 28.70 8.65 -7.66
C PRO A 78 30.19 8.44 -7.95
N ALA A 79 30.55 7.47 -8.78
CA ALA A 79 31.95 7.24 -9.16
C ALA A 79 32.55 8.46 -9.87
N TRP A 80 31.78 9.09 -10.76
CA TRP A 80 32.18 10.32 -11.44
C TRP A 80 32.34 11.48 -10.45
N ALA A 81 31.39 11.66 -9.52
CA ALA A 81 31.48 12.67 -8.48
C ALA A 81 32.72 12.48 -7.58
N ILE A 82 33.03 11.25 -7.19
CA ILE A 82 34.25 10.91 -6.42
C ILE A 82 35.51 11.23 -7.24
N SER A 83 35.54 10.84 -8.52
CA SER A 83 36.68 11.13 -9.39
C SER A 83 36.93 12.63 -9.56
N TYR A 84 35.85 13.41 -9.66
CA TYR A 84 35.91 14.86 -9.75
C TYR A 84 36.39 15.47 -8.44
N PHE A 85 35.86 15.00 -7.30
CA PHE A 85 36.31 15.42 -5.98
C PHE A 85 37.80 15.18 -5.79
N LEU A 86 38.29 13.98 -6.12
CA LEU A 86 39.72 13.65 -6.05
C LEU A 86 40.56 14.57 -6.96
N LYS A 87 40.08 14.89 -8.17
CA LYS A 87 40.78 15.79 -9.09
C LYS A 87 40.87 17.25 -8.60
N CYS A 88 39.90 17.70 -7.82
CA CYS A 88 39.88 19.08 -7.31
C CYS A 88 40.54 19.24 -5.93
N HIS A 89 40.64 18.16 -5.14
CA HIS A 89 41.16 18.21 -3.77
C HIS A 89 42.54 17.57 -3.57
N LEU A 90 43.06 16.81 -4.54
CA LEU A 90 44.47 16.36 -4.62
C LEU A 90 45.20 17.16 -5.69
#